data_AF-A0A975Y5J2-F1
#
_entry.id   AF-A0A975Y5J2-F1
#
_cell.length_a   1.000
_cell.length_b   1.000
_cell.length_c   1.000
_cell.angle_alpha   90.00
_cell.angle_beta   90.00
_cell.angle_gamma   90.00
#
_symmetry.space_group_name_H-M   'P 1'
#
loop_
_entity.id
_entity.type
_entity.pdbx_description
1 polymer ?
#
loop_
_entity_poly.entity_id
_entity_poly.type
_entity_poly.pdbx_seq_one_letter_code
_entity_poly.pdbx_strand_id
1 'polypeptide(L)'
;MSSLYQLWRFENALEPGQIHQGYDALYVPQVGYITGDLDIHDLVLQRELNNTQKLVFVNTLFSCLATVSETHSFIPLWQPPFISKLAAEDRCHLNGLALQDGKSKYVTVISQSDVAEGWRDKRVDGGCVIDVENNEVILTGLSMPHSPRWYRDKLWLLNSGRGEFGYADLERGVFEPVTFCPGYQRGLAFHGDFTVVGISRPRHNKTFSGLPLDEQLQAKNAEPRCGLLVIDLRSGDVVHSLRLEGVVEELYDVAVLPGIRRPMAIGFRTDEIRRVITIGASEI
;
A
#
# COMPACT_ATOMS: atom_id res chain seq x y z
N MET A 1 9.89 -3.90 2.11
CA MET A 1 9.52 -3.07 3.27
C MET A 1 10.29 -1.76 3.19
N SER A 2 9.64 -0.62 3.33
CA SER A 2 10.30 0.68 3.48
C SER A 2 10.38 1.09 4.96
N SER A 3 11.40 1.88 5.29
CA SER A 3 11.49 2.68 6.52
C SER A 3 11.62 4.16 6.12
N LEU A 4 11.82 5.05 7.10
CA LEU A 4 12.01 6.48 6.84
C LEU A 4 13.11 6.82 5.84
N TYR A 5 14.17 6.01 5.74
CA TYR A 5 15.31 6.32 4.87
C TYR A 5 15.91 5.10 4.17
N GLN A 6 15.23 3.96 4.24
CA GLN A 6 15.72 2.71 3.66
C GLN A 6 14.61 1.92 2.98
N LEU A 7 14.99 1.13 2.00
CA LEU A 7 14.16 0.07 1.44
C LEU A 7 14.86 -1.27 1.60
N TRP A 8 14.17 -2.23 2.19
CA TRP A 8 14.67 -3.57 2.49
C TRP A 8 13.92 -4.67 1.72
N ARG A 9 14.68 -5.58 1.11
CA ARG A 9 14.20 -6.85 0.59
C ARG A 9 14.56 -7.97 1.57
N PHE A 10 13.57 -8.77 1.92
CA PHE A 10 13.74 -9.96 2.74
C PHE A 10 13.56 -11.19 1.86
N GLU A 11 14.35 -12.24 2.12
CA GLU A 11 14.26 -13.53 1.44
C GLU A 11 13.92 -14.63 2.43
N ASN A 12 13.08 -15.58 2.02
CA ASN A 12 12.85 -16.78 2.82
C ASN A 12 14.10 -17.67 2.76
N ALA A 13 14.72 -17.92 3.90
CA ALA A 13 15.91 -18.77 4.03
C ALA A 13 15.59 -20.27 4.12
N LEU A 14 14.31 -20.65 4.22
CA LEU A 14 13.89 -22.05 4.31
C LEU A 14 13.55 -22.62 2.94
N GLU A 15 14.03 -23.83 2.67
CA GLU A 15 13.61 -24.63 1.53
C GLU A 15 12.18 -25.17 1.72
N PRO A 16 11.47 -25.55 0.64
CA PRO A 16 10.13 -26.12 0.74
C PRO A 16 10.05 -27.30 1.73
N GLY A 17 9.16 -27.16 2.72
CA GLY A 17 8.93 -28.17 3.77
C GLY A 17 9.85 -28.08 4.98
N GLN A 18 10.86 -27.21 4.98
CA GLN A 18 11.68 -26.95 6.16
C GLN A 18 10.92 -26.12 7.20
N ILE A 19 11.29 -26.32 8.47
CA ILE A 19 10.77 -25.58 9.62
C ILE A 19 11.95 -25.09 10.44
N HIS A 20 11.89 -23.85 10.92
CA HIS A 20 12.87 -23.27 11.83
C HIS A 20 12.19 -22.86 13.13
N GLN A 21 12.51 -23.52 14.25
CA GLN A 21 11.94 -23.19 15.58
C GLN A 21 10.40 -23.11 15.61
N GLY A 22 9.73 -23.93 14.81
CA GLY A 22 8.27 -23.95 14.68
C GLY A 22 7.68 -22.93 13.70
N TYR A 23 8.52 -22.15 13.00
CA TYR A 23 8.13 -21.25 11.91
C TYR A 23 8.33 -21.94 10.55
N ASP A 24 7.37 -21.80 9.65
CA ASP A 24 7.36 -22.41 8.31
C ASP A 24 7.92 -21.48 7.21
N ALA A 25 8.32 -20.27 7.59
CA ALA A 25 9.12 -19.36 6.78
C ALA A 25 10.04 -18.53 7.67
N LEU A 26 11.27 -18.29 7.21
CA LEU A 26 12.26 -17.46 7.91
C LEU A 26 12.78 -16.37 6.97
N TYR A 27 12.24 -15.17 7.09
CA TYR A 27 12.59 -14.02 6.26
C TYR A 27 13.83 -13.31 6.79
N VAL A 28 14.89 -13.27 5.98
CA VAL A 28 16.17 -12.64 6.30
C VAL A 28 16.37 -11.42 5.41
N PRO A 29 16.72 -10.23 5.95
CA PRO A 29 17.00 -9.07 5.12
C PRO A 29 18.28 -9.31 4.31
N GLN A 30 18.19 -9.23 2.97
CA GLN A 30 19.32 -9.51 2.06
C GLN A 30 19.80 -8.29 1.28
N VAL A 31 18.89 -7.36 0.97
CA VAL A 31 19.22 -6.15 0.19
C VAL A 31 18.66 -4.93 0.89
N GLY A 32 19.49 -3.91 1.06
CA GLY A 32 19.12 -2.61 1.62
C GLY A 32 19.57 -1.47 0.73
N TYR A 33 18.65 -0.57 0.39
CA TYR A 33 18.93 0.68 -0.31
C TYR A 33 18.78 1.84 0.65
N ILE A 34 19.71 2.79 0.64
CA ILE A 34 19.58 4.05 1.38
C ILE A 34 18.97 5.08 0.46
N THR A 35 17.73 5.47 0.76
CA THR A 35 16.92 6.33 -0.11
C THR A 35 16.87 7.78 0.40
N GLY A 36 17.07 7.99 1.70
CA GLY A 36 16.62 9.21 2.35
C GLY A 36 15.09 9.24 2.49
N ASP A 37 14.56 10.34 3.02
CA ASP A 37 13.14 10.50 3.35
C ASP A 37 12.30 10.77 2.10
N LEU A 38 12.10 9.74 1.27
CA LEU A 38 11.28 9.81 0.07
C LEU A 38 9.78 9.64 0.37
N ASP A 39 9.43 9.35 1.62
CA ASP A 39 8.08 9.02 2.05
C ASP A 39 7.46 7.92 1.17
N ILE A 40 8.16 6.77 1.06
CA ILE A 40 7.76 5.68 0.17
C ILE A 40 6.44 5.06 0.63
N HIS A 41 5.38 5.22 -0.17
CA HIS A 41 4.02 4.88 0.25
C HIS A 41 3.50 3.51 -0.15
N ASP A 42 3.88 3.04 -1.34
CA ASP A 42 3.46 1.73 -1.86
C ASP A 42 4.61 1.19 -2.71
N LEU A 43 4.69 -0.14 -2.84
CA LEU A 43 5.75 -0.80 -3.59
C LEU A 43 5.25 -2.08 -4.24
N VAL A 44 5.73 -2.34 -5.44
CA VAL A 44 5.35 -3.50 -6.24
C VAL A 44 6.56 -4.07 -6.97
N LEU A 45 6.50 -5.35 -7.30
CA LEU A 45 7.42 -5.99 -8.23
C LEU A 45 6.71 -6.11 -9.58
N GLN A 46 7.05 -5.22 -10.51
CA GLN A 46 6.51 -5.29 -11.87
C GLN A 46 7.34 -6.25 -12.73
N ARG A 47 6.70 -6.88 -13.71
CA ARG A 47 7.33 -7.78 -14.69
C ARG A 47 7.90 -6.98 -15.86
N GLU A 48 9.16 -7.23 -16.17
CA GLU A 48 9.88 -6.69 -17.32
C GLU A 48 9.78 -7.63 -18.54
N LEU A 49 10.13 -7.13 -19.73
CA LEU A 49 10.03 -7.88 -21.01
C LEU A 49 10.87 -9.16 -21.04
N ASN A 50 11.97 -9.18 -20.30
CA ASN A 50 12.88 -10.33 -20.16
C ASN A 50 12.43 -11.32 -19.06
N ASN A 51 11.19 -11.21 -18.56
CA ASN A 51 10.66 -11.97 -17.42
C ASN A 51 11.39 -11.75 -16.09
N THR A 52 12.24 -10.73 -15.97
CA THR A 52 12.76 -10.29 -14.68
C THR A 52 11.74 -9.41 -13.95
N GLN A 53 11.95 -9.21 -12.66
CA GLN A 53 11.15 -8.30 -11.85
C GLN A 53 11.91 -7.01 -11.59
N LYS A 54 11.21 -5.88 -11.72
CA LYS A 54 11.71 -4.57 -11.32
C LYS A 54 10.90 -4.06 -10.13
N LEU A 55 11.61 -3.60 -9.12
CA LEU A 55 10.99 -2.90 -8.00
C LEU A 55 10.54 -1.50 -8.46
N VAL A 56 9.26 -1.22 -8.31
CA VAL A 56 8.68 0.11 -8.49
C VAL A 56 8.02 0.52 -7.20
N PHE A 57 8.22 1.76 -6.80
CA PHE A 57 7.62 2.31 -5.60
C PHE A 57 7.07 3.70 -5.84
N VAL A 58 6.10 4.06 -5.01
CA VAL A 58 5.52 5.40 -4.94
C VAL A 58 6.44 6.28 -4.09
N ASN A 59 7.03 7.29 -4.70
CA ASN A 59 7.78 8.35 -4.03
C ASN A 59 6.84 9.55 -3.83
N THR A 60 6.22 9.60 -2.65
CA THR A 60 5.19 10.60 -2.34
C THR A 60 5.78 11.99 -2.25
N LEU A 61 6.94 12.13 -1.60
CA LEU A 61 7.61 13.42 -1.45
C LEU A 61 7.89 14.11 -2.80
N PHE A 62 8.27 13.32 -3.82
CA PHE A 62 8.53 13.83 -5.18
C PHE A 62 7.37 13.64 -6.16
N SER A 63 6.21 13.16 -5.69
CA SER A 63 5.00 12.97 -6.50
C SER A 63 5.22 12.12 -7.76
N CYS A 64 5.98 11.03 -7.65
CA CYS A 64 6.35 10.19 -8.78
C CYS A 64 6.41 8.70 -8.45
N LEU A 65 6.31 7.86 -9.48
CA LEU A 65 6.76 6.47 -9.43
C LEU A 65 8.27 6.42 -9.65
N ALA A 66 8.96 5.59 -8.88
CA ALA A 66 10.41 5.50 -8.90
C ALA A 66 10.91 4.06 -8.73
N THR A 67 12.18 3.83 -9.03
CA THR A 67 12.93 2.60 -8.74
C THR A 67 14.18 2.93 -7.93
N VAL A 68 14.77 1.90 -7.35
CA VAL A 68 16.05 1.97 -6.62
C VAL A 68 17.21 2.32 -7.56
N SER A 69 18.28 2.86 -6.99
CA SER A 69 19.52 3.19 -7.68
C SER A 69 20.73 2.80 -6.82
N GLU A 70 21.82 2.41 -7.48
CA GLU A 70 23.09 2.11 -6.81
C GLU A 70 23.93 3.36 -6.53
N THR A 71 23.59 4.49 -7.17
CA THR A 71 24.40 5.73 -7.12
C THR A 71 23.62 6.94 -6.65
N HIS A 72 22.29 6.82 -6.52
CA HIS A 72 21.39 7.92 -6.17
C HIS A 72 20.31 7.42 -5.19
N SER A 73 19.58 8.34 -4.56
CA SER A 73 18.44 8.00 -3.70
C SER A 73 17.35 7.21 -4.42
N PHE A 74 17.08 7.53 -5.68
CA PHE A 74 16.09 6.88 -6.54
C PHE A 74 16.29 7.26 -8.02
N ILE A 75 15.62 6.55 -8.92
CA ILE A 75 15.44 6.92 -10.33
C ILE A 75 13.95 7.12 -10.60
N PRO A 76 13.50 8.29 -11.06
CA PRO A 76 12.10 8.51 -11.42
C PRO A 76 11.74 7.70 -12.68
N LEU A 77 10.53 7.15 -12.69
CA LEU A 77 9.98 6.37 -13.80
C LEU A 77 8.80 7.06 -14.47
N TRP A 78 7.95 7.72 -13.68
CA TRP A 78 6.74 8.38 -14.14
C TRP A 78 6.27 9.41 -13.11
N GLN A 79 5.62 10.48 -13.55
CA GLN A 79 4.90 11.41 -12.68
C GLN A 79 3.55 11.77 -13.32
N PRO A 80 2.53 12.15 -12.54
CA PRO A 80 1.27 12.64 -13.10
C PRO A 80 1.49 13.84 -14.04
N PRO A 81 0.71 13.96 -15.13
CA PRO A 81 0.93 14.99 -16.16
C PRO A 81 0.74 16.42 -15.64
N PHE A 82 -0.01 16.60 -14.56
CA PHE A 82 -0.22 17.91 -13.92
C PHE A 82 0.94 18.33 -13.00
N ILE A 83 1.89 17.45 -12.69
CA ILE A 83 3.07 17.80 -11.87
C ILE A 83 4.10 18.50 -12.77
N SER A 84 4.45 19.75 -12.46
CA SER A 84 5.36 20.54 -13.30
C SER A 84 6.84 20.22 -13.13
N LYS A 85 7.26 19.70 -11.96
CA LYS A 85 8.65 19.31 -11.69
C LYS A 85 8.73 18.28 -10.56
N LEU A 86 9.79 17.47 -10.57
CA LEU A 86 10.18 16.64 -9.44
C LEU A 86 10.81 17.53 -8.35
N ALA A 87 10.04 17.79 -7.30
CA ALA A 87 10.49 18.57 -6.15
C ALA A 87 10.00 17.91 -4.86
N ALA A 88 10.81 18.03 -3.81
CA ALA A 88 10.51 17.49 -2.48
C ALA A 88 9.42 18.32 -1.78
N GLU A 89 8.21 18.26 -2.31
CA GLU A 89 7.13 19.19 -1.99
C GLU A 89 5.80 18.47 -1.70
N ASP A 90 5.72 17.14 -1.89
CA ASP A 90 4.50 16.32 -1.72
C ASP A 90 3.25 17.05 -2.24
N ARG A 91 3.19 17.28 -3.55
CA ARG A 91 2.20 18.19 -4.13
C ARG A 91 0.80 17.58 -4.16
N CYS A 92 0.72 16.33 -4.60
CA CYS A 92 -0.54 15.62 -4.83
C CYS A 92 -0.83 14.48 -3.86
N HIS A 93 0.18 14.08 -3.06
CA HIS A 93 0.16 12.87 -2.24
C HIS A 93 -0.21 11.62 -3.03
N LEU A 94 0.62 11.31 -4.04
CA LEU A 94 0.65 10.01 -4.70
C LEU A 94 0.97 8.95 -3.66
N ASN A 95 0.09 7.98 -3.44
CA ASN A 95 0.17 7.11 -2.26
C ASN A 95 -0.15 5.63 -2.51
N GLY A 96 -0.54 5.23 -3.72
CA GLY A 96 -0.90 3.85 -4.02
C GLY A 96 -0.64 3.50 -5.47
N LEU A 97 -0.31 2.22 -5.71
CA LEU A 97 0.02 1.70 -7.03
C LEU A 97 -0.58 0.30 -7.24
N ALA A 98 -1.31 0.13 -8.33
CA ALA A 98 -1.82 -1.15 -8.79
C ALA A 98 -1.08 -1.62 -10.04
N LEU A 99 -0.78 -2.91 -10.08
CA LEU A 99 -0.36 -3.59 -11.29
C LEU A 99 -1.57 -4.14 -12.04
N GLN A 100 -1.58 -4.05 -13.36
CA GLN A 100 -2.43 -4.85 -14.26
C GLN A 100 -1.51 -5.64 -15.19
N ASP A 101 -1.73 -6.94 -15.33
CA ASP A 101 -0.88 -7.84 -16.13
C ASP A 101 0.62 -7.78 -15.77
N GLY A 102 0.90 -7.49 -14.50
CA GLY A 102 2.25 -7.36 -13.95
C GLY A 102 2.92 -6.02 -14.23
N LYS A 103 2.24 -5.02 -14.79
CA LYS A 103 2.79 -3.68 -15.07
C LYS A 103 2.06 -2.59 -14.31
N SER A 104 2.79 -1.53 -13.93
CA SER A 104 2.23 -0.34 -13.28
C SER A 104 1.11 0.24 -14.14
N LYS A 105 -0.13 0.27 -13.62
CA LYS A 105 -1.31 0.65 -14.40
C LYS A 105 -2.14 1.75 -13.76
N TYR A 106 -2.44 1.64 -12.47
CA TYR A 106 -3.27 2.63 -11.78
C TYR A 106 -2.58 3.15 -10.54
N VAL A 107 -2.74 4.44 -10.28
CA VAL A 107 -2.26 5.07 -9.04
C VAL A 107 -3.37 5.85 -8.37
N THR A 108 -3.28 5.99 -7.05
CA THR A 108 -4.13 6.90 -6.27
C THR A 108 -3.34 8.15 -5.87
N VAL A 109 -4.00 9.29 -5.90
CA VAL A 109 -3.52 10.58 -5.37
C VAL A 109 -4.62 11.20 -4.50
N ILE A 110 -4.25 12.00 -3.50
CA ILE A 110 -5.25 12.72 -2.66
C ILE A 110 -5.74 14.00 -3.32
N SER A 111 -5.00 14.53 -4.30
CA SER A 111 -5.45 15.67 -5.11
C SER A 111 -4.74 15.75 -6.46
N GLN A 112 -5.20 16.62 -7.35
CA GLN A 112 -4.47 17.01 -8.56
C GLN A 112 -3.67 18.31 -8.37
N SER A 113 -3.26 18.61 -7.14
CA SER A 113 -2.49 19.83 -6.84
C SER A 113 -1.06 19.74 -7.39
N ASP A 114 -0.59 20.85 -7.96
CA ASP A 114 0.81 21.09 -8.34
C ASP A 114 1.49 22.15 -7.44
N VAL A 115 0.98 22.31 -6.23
CA VAL A 115 1.48 23.21 -5.19
C VAL A 115 2.00 22.39 -4.02
N ALA A 116 3.11 22.82 -3.42
CA ALA A 116 3.70 22.17 -2.24
C ALA A 116 2.66 21.93 -1.14
N GLU A 117 2.55 20.67 -0.71
CA GLU A 117 1.58 20.16 0.27
C GLU A 117 0.09 20.47 -0.05
N GLY A 118 -0.24 20.88 -1.26
CA GLY A 118 -1.59 21.39 -1.59
C GLY A 118 -2.70 20.33 -1.53
N TRP A 119 -2.35 19.05 -1.49
CA TRP A 119 -3.30 17.96 -1.23
C TRP A 119 -3.99 18.06 0.13
N ARG A 120 -3.35 18.70 1.13
CA ARG A 120 -3.90 18.82 2.50
C ARG A 120 -5.24 19.54 2.51
N ASP A 121 -5.41 20.52 1.63
CA ASP A 121 -6.64 21.31 1.48
C ASP A 121 -7.74 20.58 0.69
N LYS A 122 -7.42 19.43 0.10
CA LYS A 122 -8.27 18.69 -0.83
C LYS A 122 -8.57 17.25 -0.38
N ARG A 123 -8.26 16.92 0.87
CA ARG A 123 -8.42 15.57 1.45
C ARG A 123 -9.85 15.03 1.52
N VAL A 124 -10.87 15.90 1.43
CA VAL A 124 -12.28 15.49 1.56
C VAL A 124 -12.82 14.85 0.27
N ASP A 125 -12.49 15.39 -0.89
CA ASP A 125 -13.09 15.00 -2.18
C ASP A 125 -12.15 15.18 -3.39
N GLY A 126 -10.92 15.66 -3.18
CA GLY A 126 -9.97 15.90 -4.26
C GLY A 126 -9.30 14.64 -4.80
N GLY A 127 -9.45 13.50 -4.13
CA GLY A 127 -8.76 12.28 -4.45
C GLY A 127 -9.21 11.69 -5.78
N CYS A 128 -8.26 11.13 -6.52
CA CYS A 128 -8.53 10.53 -7.82
C CYS A 128 -7.66 9.30 -8.08
N VAL A 129 -8.06 8.56 -9.11
CA VAL A 129 -7.30 7.45 -9.70
C VAL A 129 -6.81 7.89 -11.07
N ILE A 130 -5.55 7.59 -11.37
CA ILE A 130 -4.92 7.91 -12.66
C ILE A 130 -4.48 6.62 -13.35
N ASP A 131 -4.82 6.47 -14.62
CA ASP A 131 -4.21 5.48 -15.52
C ASP A 131 -2.81 5.96 -15.92
N VAL A 132 -1.79 5.24 -15.48
CA VAL A 132 -0.37 5.56 -15.68
C VAL A 132 0.03 5.50 -17.15
N GLU A 133 -0.55 4.58 -17.92
CA GLU A 133 -0.19 4.37 -19.32
C GLU A 133 -0.76 5.48 -20.21
N ASN A 134 -2.01 5.85 -19.97
CA ASN A 134 -2.72 6.85 -20.76
C ASN A 134 -2.57 8.29 -20.21
N ASN A 135 -2.07 8.44 -18.98
CA ASN A 135 -2.03 9.70 -18.23
C ASN A 135 -3.42 10.32 -18.01
N GLU A 136 -4.44 9.48 -17.82
CA GLU A 136 -5.83 9.92 -17.71
C GLU A 136 -6.34 9.76 -16.28
N VAL A 137 -7.10 10.75 -15.80
CA VAL A 137 -7.84 10.64 -14.54
C VAL A 137 -9.13 9.88 -14.80
N ILE A 138 -9.27 8.69 -14.22
CA ILE A 138 -10.38 7.76 -14.52
C ILE A 138 -11.46 7.72 -13.43
N LEU A 139 -11.16 8.26 -12.24
CA LEU A 139 -12.10 8.33 -11.12
C LEU A 139 -11.74 9.54 -10.26
N THR A 140 -12.73 10.28 -9.77
CA THR A 140 -12.57 11.49 -8.93
C THR A 140 -13.54 11.50 -7.77
N GLY A 141 -13.45 12.50 -6.88
CA GLY A 141 -14.41 12.66 -5.77
C GLY A 141 -14.11 11.77 -4.57
N LEU A 142 -12.93 11.13 -4.54
CA LEU A 142 -12.53 10.24 -3.46
C LEU A 142 -11.97 11.05 -2.28
N SER A 143 -12.20 10.55 -1.07
CA SER A 143 -11.60 11.09 0.15
C SER A 143 -10.40 10.24 0.53
N MET A 144 -9.20 10.79 0.37
CA MET A 144 -7.93 10.14 0.70
C MET A 144 -7.86 8.67 0.19
N PRO A 145 -7.93 8.43 -1.13
CA PRO A 145 -7.94 7.06 -1.65
C PRO A 145 -6.61 6.35 -1.43
N HIS A 146 -6.62 5.05 -1.12
CA HIS A 146 -5.42 4.24 -0.85
C HIS A 146 -5.47 2.86 -1.51
N SER A 147 -4.28 2.27 -1.66
CA SER A 147 -4.02 0.87 -1.99
C SER A 147 -4.89 0.33 -3.12
N PRO A 148 -4.80 0.91 -4.33
CA PRO A 148 -5.46 0.36 -5.50
C PRO A 148 -4.87 -1.02 -5.80
N ARG A 149 -5.72 -1.98 -6.13
CA ARG A 149 -5.34 -3.36 -6.49
C ARG A 149 -6.21 -3.84 -7.65
N TRP A 150 -5.59 -4.33 -8.71
CA TRP A 150 -6.31 -5.05 -9.75
C TRP A 150 -6.54 -6.49 -9.29
N TYR A 151 -7.79 -6.92 -9.16
CA TYR A 151 -8.13 -8.27 -8.72
C TYR A 151 -9.45 -8.73 -9.33
N ARG A 152 -9.45 -9.89 -9.99
CA ARG A 152 -10.63 -10.47 -10.68
C ARG A 152 -11.31 -9.45 -11.60
N ASP A 153 -10.53 -8.90 -12.52
CA ASP A 153 -10.97 -7.98 -13.58
C ASP A 153 -11.66 -6.70 -13.07
N LYS A 154 -11.34 -6.31 -11.84
CA LYS A 154 -11.82 -5.07 -11.21
C LYS A 154 -10.67 -4.34 -10.56
N LEU A 155 -10.75 -3.00 -10.60
CA LEU A 155 -9.88 -2.13 -9.83
C LEU A 155 -10.51 -1.88 -8.46
N TRP A 156 -10.00 -2.56 -7.44
CA TRP A 156 -10.39 -2.37 -6.05
C TRP A 156 -9.53 -1.31 -5.39
N LEU A 157 -10.08 -0.57 -4.43
CA LEU A 157 -9.36 0.45 -3.68
C LEU A 157 -10.08 0.80 -2.38
N LEU A 158 -9.40 1.62 -1.57
CA LEU A 158 -9.92 2.14 -0.32
C LEU A 158 -10.25 3.61 -0.49
N ASN A 159 -11.45 4.02 -0.08
CA ASN A 159 -11.87 5.41 0.03
C ASN A 159 -11.71 5.85 1.50
N SER A 160 -10.46 5.95 1.94
CA SER A 160 -10.10 5.86 3.35
C SER A 160 -10.68 6.97 4.22
N GLY A 161 -10.80 8.18 3.67
CA GLY A 161 -11.40 9.30 4.37
C GLY A 161 -12.92 9.18 4.56
N ARG A 162 -13.58 8.22 3.90
CA ARG A 162 -15.00 7.87 4.10
C ARG A 162 -15.21 6.55 4.85
N GLY A 163 -14.16 5.76 5.03
CA GLY A 163 -14.29 4.46 5.67
C GLY A 163 -14.86 3.39 4.73
N GLU A 164 -14.62 3.45 3.42
CA GLU A 164 -15.24 2.53 2.47
C GLU A 164 -14.18 1.67 1.74
N PHE A 165 -14.45 0.37 1.65
CA PHE A 165 -13.83 -0.55 0.71
C PHE A 165 -14.78 -0.74 -0.49
N GLY A 166 -14.24 -0.72 -1.70
CA GLY A 166 -15.04 -0.85 -2.92
C GLY A 166 -14.19 -0.97 -4.19
N TYR A 167 -14.83 -0.79 -5.33
CA TYR A 167 -14.16 -0.84 -6.63
C TYR A 167 -14.53 0.36 -7.51
N ALA A 168 -13.67 0.66 -8.48
CA ALA A 168 -13.96 1.62 -9.53
C ALA A 168 -14.80 0.93 -10.62
N ASP A 169 -16.00 1.45 -10.87
CA ASP A 169 -16.74 1.18 -12.10
C ASP A 169 -16.14 2.05 -13.20
N LEU A 170 -15.28 1.44 -14.03
CA LEU A 170 -14.52 2.14 -15.07
C LEU A 170 -15.40 2.61 -16.24
N GLU A 171 -16.55 1.99 -16.47
CA GLU A 171 -17.48 2.42 -17.51
C GLU A 171 -18.23 3.68 -17.09
N ARG A 172 -18.65 3.73 -15.82
CA ARG A 172 -19.40 4.86 -15.26
C ARG A 172 -18.51 5.95 -14.68
N GLY A 173 -17.23 5.66 -14.43
CA GLY A 173 -16.29 6.59 -13.80
C GLY A 173 -16.63 6.90 -12.34
N VAL A 174 -17.24 5.94 -11.63
CA VAL A 174 -17.69 6.12 -10.23
C VAL A 174 -17.11 5.06 -9.31
N PHE A 175 -17.02 5.40 -8.03
CA PHE A 175 -16.66 4.46 -6.97
C PHE A 175 -17.92 3.76 -6.48
N GLU A 176 -17.90 2.43 -6.49
CA GLU A 176 -18.98 1.59 -5.98
C GLU A 176 -18.57 1.05 -4.59
N PRO A 177 -19.10 1.62 -3.49
CA PRO A 177 -18.79 1.16 -2.14
C PRO A 177 -19.42 -0.21 -1.89
N VAL A 178 -18.64 -1.11 -1.30
CA VAL A 178 -19.07 -2.49 -0.98
C VAL A 178 -19.20 -2.68 0.53
N THR A 179 -18.20 -2.24 1.29
CA THR A 179 -18.16 -2.46 2.74
C THR A 179 -17.72 -1.20 3.47
N PHE A 180 -18.45 -0.83 4.53
CA PHE A 180 -17.98 0.16 5.49
C PHE A 180 -17.03 -0.48 6.50
N CYS A 181 -15.85 0.12 6.69
CA CYS A 181 -14.91 -0.29 7.73
C CYS A 181 -14.82 0.81 8.82
N PRO A 182 -15.01 0.48 10.10
CA PRO A 182 -15.00 1.45 11.20
C PRO A 182 -13.56 1.86 11.60
N GLY A 183 -12.82 2.47 10.68
CA GLY A 183 -11.45 2.94 10.87
C GLY A 183 -10.82 3.37 9.56
N TYR A 184 -9.73 4.14 9.65
CA TYR A 184 -9.02 4.65 8.47
C TYR A 184 -8.25 3.51 7.79
N GLN A 185 -8.62 3.19 6.55
CA GLN A 185 -8.03 2.06 5.82
C GLN A 185 -6.69 2.42 5.19
N ARG A 186 -5.74 1.49 5.19
CA ARG A 186 -4.49 1.59 4.39
C ARG A 186 -4.14 0.29 3.71
N GLY A 187 -3.88 -0.79 4.45
CA GLY A 187 -3.53 -2.07 3.83
C GLY A 187 -4.69 -2.71 3.09
N LEU A 188 -4.44 -3.21 1.87
CA LEU A 188 -5.39 -4.02 1.09
C LEU A 188 -4.68 -5.19 0.39
N ALA A 189 -5.15 -6.41 0.68
CA ALA A 189 -4.69 -7.63 0.01
C ALA A 189 -5.84 -8.61 -0.26
N PHE A 190 -5.62 -9.52 -1.21
CA PHE A 190 -6.64 -10.47 -1.68
C PHE A 190 -6.16 -11.91 -1.54
N HIS A 191 -7.08 -12.81 -1.19
CA HIS A 191 -6.85 -14.26 -1.14
C HIS A 191 -8.13 -15.04 -1.47
N GLY A 192 -8.18 -15.63 -2.66
CA GLY A 192 -9.37 -16.36 -3.12
C GLY A 192 -10.60 -15.46 -3.19
N ASP A 193 -11.68 -15.85 -2.52
CA ASP A 193 -12.94 -15.09 -2.46
C ASP A 193 -12.94 -13.98 -1.40
N PHE A 194 -11.81 -13.74 -0.74
CA PHE A 194 -11.73 -12.82 0.39
C PHE A 194 -10.71 -11.69 0.15
N THR A 195 -10.96 -10.56 0.79
CA THR A 195 -9.96 -9.51 0.98
C THR A 195 -9.65 -9.30 2.46
N VAL A 196 -8.43 -8.86 2.74
CA VAL A 196 -8.01 -8.42 4.06
C VAL A 196 -7.74 -6.92 3.99
N VAL A 197 -8.39 -6.15 4.87
CA VAL A 197 -8.26 -4.70 4.97
C VAL A 197 -7.65 -4.34 6.33
N GLY A 198 -6.57 -3.57 6.32
CA GLY A 198 -5.98 -2.98 7.52
C GLY A 198 -6.66 -1.66 7.85
N ILE A 199 -7.21 -1.54 9.07
CA ILE A 199 -7.83 -0.32 9.60
C ILE A 199 -7.03 0.22 10.79
N SER A 200 -6.96 1.54 10.88
CA SER A 200 -6.29 2.29 11.95
C SER A 200 -7.28 3.18 12.69
N ARG A 201 -6.95 3.54 13.93
CA ARG A 201 -7.63 4.67 14.59
C ARG A 201 -7.25 5.98 13.85
N PRO A 202 -8.17 6.94 13.72
CA PRO A 202 -7.84 8.27 13.20
C PRO A 202 -6.71 8.91 14.02
N ARG A 203 -5.76 9.55 13.34
CA ARG A 203 -4.70 10.30 14.01
C ARG A 203 -5.28 11.54 14.69
N HIS A 204 -4.77 11.87 15.87
CA HIS A 204 -5.13 13.10 16.58
C HIS A 204 -4.49 14.38 16.00
N ASN A 205 -4.04 14.38 14.74
CA ASN A 205 -3.44 15.53 14.08
C ASN A 205 -4.42 16.20 13.09
N LYS A 206 -4.19 17.49 12.80
CA LYS A 206 -5.09 18.30 11.98
C LYS A 206 -5.39 17.71 10.59
N THR A 207 -4.44 16.99 10.02
CA THR A 207 -4.55 16.41 8.67
C THR A 207 -5.56 15.26 8.58
N PHE A 208 -5.82 14.53 9.68
CA PHE A 208 -6.71 13.37 9.68
C PHE A 208 -7.99 13.60 10.49
N SER A 209 -8.15 14.77 11.11
CA SER A 209 -9.39 15.18 11.81
C SER A 209 -10.42 15.80 10.85
N GLY A 210 -11.72 15.57 11.01
CA GLY A 210 -12.76 16.22 10.19
C GLY A 210 -12.83 15.63 8.77
N LEU A 211 -12.54 14.33 8.66
CA LEU A 211 -12.81 13.55 7.45
C LEU A 211 -14.26 13.03 7.51
N PRO A 212 -14.90 12.74 6.36
CA PRO A 212 -16.23 12.15 6.32
C PRO A 212 -16.40 10.87 7.17
N LEU A 213 -15.31 10.15 7.42
CA LEU A 213 -15.26 8.98 8.31
C LEU A 213 -15.81 9.29 9.71
N ASP A 214 -15.54 10.47 10.27
CA ASP A 214 -16.01 10.85 11.61
C ASP A 214 -17.54 10.89 11.66
N GLU A 215 -18.17 11.48 10.63
CA GLU A 215 -19.63 11.53 10.47
C GLU A 215 -20.22 10.13 10.25
N GLN A 216 -19.57 9.28 9.45
CA GLN A 216 -20.02 7.91 9.20
C GLN A 216 -19.97 7.05 10.47
N LEU A 217 -18.92 7.19 11.28
CA LEU A 217 -18.79 6.52 12.57
C LEU A 217 -19.91 6.95 13.52
N GLN A 218 -20.14 8.27 13.63
CA GLN A 218 -21.21 8.82 14.47
C GLN A 218 -22.61 8.35 14.02
N ALA A 219 -22.90 8.44 12.72
CA ALA A 219 -24.18 8.01 12.15
C ALA A 219 -24.48 6.52 12.39
N LYS A 220 -23.44 5.69 12.49
CA LYS A 220 -23.54 4.25 12.75
C LYS A 220 -23.35 3.88 14.23
N ASN A 221 -23.22 4.87 15.12
CA ASN A 221 -22.94 4.67 16.55
C ASN A 221 -21.75 3.73 16.79
N ALA A 222 -20.67 3.95 16.03
CA ALA A 222 -19.48 3.12 16.03
C ALA A 222 -18.25 3.89 16.49
N GLU A 223 -17.45 3.27 17.36
CA GLU A 223 -16.13 3.77 17.74
C GLU A 223 -15.08 3.35 16.70
N PRO A 224 -14.04 4.19 16.44
CA PRO A 224 -12.95 3.84 15.54
C PRO A 224 -12.12 2.65 16.06
N ARG A 225 -11.66 1.80 15.14
CA ARG A 225 -10.97 0.54 15.45
C ARG A 225 -9.63 0.45 14.71
N CYS A 226 -8.65 -0.15 15.38
CA CYS A 226 -7.40 -0.61 14.79
C CYS A 226 -7.45 -2.15 14.64
N GLY A 227 -7.03 -2.69 13.50
CA GLY A 227 -7.03 -4.12 13.26
C GLY A 227 -7.18 -4.53 11.81
N LEU A 228 -7.47 -5.82 11.60
CA LEU A 228 -7.70 -6.41 10.29
C LEU A 228 -9.17 -6.81 10.15
N LEU A 229 -9.74 -6.57 8.97
CA LEU A 229 -11.05 -7.08 8.56
C LEU A 229 -10.87 -8.08 7.43
N VAL A 230 -11.58 -9.20 7.49
CA VAL A 230 -11.69 -10.16 6.39
C VAL A 230 -13.08 -10.02 5.79
N ILE A 231 -13.15 -9.65 4.52
CA ILE A 231 -14.40 -9.37 3.81
C ILE A 231 -14.59 -10.42 2.72
N ASP A 232 -15.78 -11.03 2.66
CA ASP A 232 -16.19 -11.90 1.56
C ASP A 232 -16.56 -11.04 0.34
N LEU A 233 -15.86 -11.21 -0.77
CA LEU A 233 -16.06 -10.41 -1.99
C LEU A 233 -17.40 -10.68 -2.68
N ARG A 234 -18.08 -11.78 -2.35
CA ARG A 234 -19.34 -12.17 -2.97
C ARG A 234 -20.53 -11.46 -2.32
N SER A 235 -20.50 -11.28 -1.00
CA SER A 235 -21.56 -10.62 -0.24
C SER A 235 -21.21 -9.19 0.19
N GLY A 236 -19.92 -8.87 0.30
CA GLY A 236 -19.45 -7.62 0.90
C GLY A 236 -19.43 -7.64 2.43
N ASP A 237 -19.74 -8.79 3.06
CA ASP A 237 -19.80 -8.88 4.52
C ASP A 237 -18.40 -9.04 5.14
N VAL A 238 -18.23 -8.42 6.31
CA VAL A 238 -17.08 -8.70 7.18
C VAL A 238 -17.32 -10.04 7.88
N VAL A 239 -16.65 -11.09 7.42
CA VAL A 239 -16.81 -12.46 7.93
C VAL A 239 -15.88 -12.77 9.11
N HIS A 240 -14.73 -12.09 9.20
CA HIS A 240 -13.82 -12.18 10.34
C HIS A 240 -13.15 -10.84 10.65
N SER A 241 -12.66 -10.69 11.87
CA SER A 241 -11.87 -9.53 12.26
C SER A 241 -10.84 -9.89 13.32
N LEU A 242 -9.68 -9.23 13.27
CA LEU A 242 -8.69 -9.20 14.33
C LEU A 242 -8.60 -7.76 14.86
N ARG A 243 -8.96 -7.54 16.11
CA ARG A 243 -8.82 -6.21 16.74
C ARG A 243 -7.47 -6.10 17.43
N LEU A 244 -6.78 -5.00 17.19
CA LEU A 244 -5.56 -4.64 17.91
C LEU A 244 -5.90 -3.61 18.99
N GLU A 245 -5.45 -3.90 20.20
CA GLU A 245 -5.62 -3.04 21.37
C GLU A 245 -4.26 -2.78 22.01
N GLY A 246 -4.14 -1.71 22.81
CA GLY A 246 -2.88 -1.29 23.41
C GLY A 246 -2.12 -0.30 22.53
N VAL A 247 -0.81 -0.49 22.39
CA VAL A 247 0.11 0.50 21.80
C VAL A 247 0.05 0.60 20.27
N VAL A 248 -0.55 -0.38 19.59
CA VAL A 248 -0.66 -0.40 18.14
C VAL A 248 -2.00 0.22 17.73
N GLU A 249 -1.95 1.45 17.27
CA GLU A 249 -3.14 2.20 16.83
C GLU A 249 -3.19 2.40 15.31
N GLU A 250 -2.10 2.10 14.61
CA GLU A 250 -1.95 2.27 13.17
C GLU A 250 -1.40 1.02 12.51
N LEU A 251 -2.01 0.67 11.37
CA LEU A 251 -1.54 -0.36 10.46
C LEU A 251 -1.26 0.29 9.10
N TYR A 252 -0.05 0.07 8.61
CA TYR A 252 0.39 0.67 7.36
C TYR A 252 -0.05 -0.13 6.13
N ASP A 253 0.21 -1.43 6.13
CA ASP A 253 -0.08 -2.31 5.00
C ASP A 253 -0.41 -3.74 5.47
N VAL A 254 -0.98 -4.53 4.57
CA VAL A 254 -1.23 -5.96 4.75
C VAL A 254 -0.81 -6.71 3.49
N ALA A 255 -0.08 -7.81 3.69
CA ALA A 255 0.32 -8.71 2.61
C ALA A 255 -0.18 -10.13 2.90
N VAL A 256 -0.57 -10.84 1.84
CA VAL A 256 -0.93 -12.26 1.90
C VAL A 256 0.26 -13.09 1.44
N LEU A 257 0.63 -14.10 2.23
CA LEU A 257 1.68 -15.06 1.92
C LEU A 257 1.07 -16.46 1.70
N PRO A 258 0.72 -16.84 0.47
CA PRO A 258 0.06 -18.12 0.19
C PRO A 258 0.91 -19.30 0.65
N GLY A 259 0.29 -20.26 1.33
CA GLY A 259 0.97 -21.48 1.80
C GLY A 259 1.81 -21.31 3.08
N ILE A 260 1.92 -20.09 3.62
CA ILE A 260 2.69 -19.79 4.83
C ILE A 260 1.72 -19.52 5.99
N ARG A 261 1.90 -20.22 7.11
CA ARG A 261 1.01 -20.15 8.28
C ARG A 261 1.64 -19.42 9.46
N ARG A 262 2.93 -19.59 9.68
CA ARG A 262 3.65 -19.03 10.82
C ARG A 262 5.01 -18.49 10.39
N PRO A 263 5.04 -17.32 9.73
CA PRO A 263 6.29 -16.70 9.32
C PRO A 263 7.04 -16.08 10.50
N MET A 264 8.37 -16.03 10.37
CA MET A 264 9.26 -15.22 11.20
C MET A 264 10.10 -14.31 10.29
N ALA A 265 10.44 -13.12 10.76
CA ALA A 265 11.44 -12.26 10.13
C ALA A 265 12.57 -11.97 11.12
N ILE A 266 13.82 -12.00 10.65
CA ILE A 266 14.98 -11.66 11.46
C ILE A 266 15.14 -10.14 11.51
N GLY A 267 15.31 -9.60 12.72
CA GLY A 267 15.54 -8.18 12.93
C GLY A 267 16.98 -7.75 12.61
N PHE A 268 17.18 -6.45 12.40
CA PHE A 268 18.49 -5.88 12.03
C PHE A 268 19.51 -5.79 13.17
N ARG A 269 19.11 -6.04 14.42
CA ARG A 269 19.94 -5.80 15.61
C ARG A 269 20.20 -7.05 16.44
N THR A 270 19.49 -8.14 16.17
CA THR A 270 19.54 -9.34 17.02
C THR A 270 20.67 -10.26 16.58
N ASP A 271 21.17 -11.13 17.46
CA ASP A 271 22.31 -11.99 17.17
C ASP A 271 22.04 -13.01 16.05
N GLU A 272 20.76 -13.34 15.80
CA GLU A 272 20.32 -14.25 14.75
C GLU A 272 20.83 -13.81 13.37
N ILE A 273 20.90 -12.50 13.09
CA ILE A 273 21.37 -11.98 11.80
C ILE A 273 22.82 -12.37 11.48
N ARG A 274 23.63 -12.65 12.52
CA ARG A 274 25.04 -13.07 12.36
C ARG A 274 25.19 -14.57 12.10
N ARG A 275 24.14 -15.36 12.38
CA ARG A 275 24.22 -16.83 12.45
C ARG A 275 23.43 -17.53 11.36
N VAL A 276 22.44 -16.87 10.77
CA VAL A 276 21.67 -17.43 9.66
C VAL A 276 22.41 -17.16 8.35
N ILE A 277 23.06 -18.20 7.82
CA ILE A 277 23.84 -18.16 6.59
C ILE A 277 23.19 -19.08 5.57
N THR A 278 22.79 -18.52 4.43
CA THR A 278 22.30 -19.24 3.26
C THR A 278 23.34 -19.19 2.15
N ILE A 279 23.58 -20.31 1.46
CA ILE A 279 24.55 -20.41 0.38
C ILE A 279 23.78 -20.49 -0.94
N GLY A 280 24.03 -19.57 -1.86
CA GLY A 280 23.45 -19.60 -3.20
C GLY A 280 24.02 -20.72 -4.06
N ALA A 281 23.32 -21.08 -5.13
CA ALA A 281 23.83 -22.05 -6.11
C ALA A 281 25.14 -21.54 -6.73
N SER A 282 26.10 -22.45 -6.91
CA SER A 282 27.33 -22.15 -7.65
C SER A 282 27.00 -22.04 -9.13
N GLU A 283 27.63 -21.10 -9.85
CA GLU A 283 27.51 -20.94 -11.30
C GLU A 283 28.37 -21.94 -12.10
N ILE A 284 28.87 -23.01 -11.45
CA ILE A 284 29.77 -24.03 -12.04
C ILE A 284 28.98 -25.23 -12.53
#